data_AF-A0A7Y2HXM7-F1
#
_entry.id   AF-A0A7Y2HXM7-F1
#
_cell.length_a   1.000
_cell.length_b   1.000
_cell.length_c   1.000
_cell.angle_alpha   90.00
_cell.angle_beta   90.00
_cell.angle_gamma   90.00
#
_symmetry.space_group_name_H-M   'P 1'
#
loop_
_entity.id
_entity.type
_entity.pdbx_description
1 polymer ?
#
loop_
_entity_poly.entity_id
_entity_poly.type
_entity_poly.pdbx_seq_one_letter_code
_entity_poly.pdbx_strand_id
1 'polypeptide(L)'
;MFKKILLIVGVLVLMLVAVAFWLDVPRFVVGILTYGRQVREGTLLVGDPTPVVPVYELAADTPRLLEEWTGARPLVLIFGSFT
;
A
#
# COMPACT_ATOMS: atom_id res chain seq x y z
N MET A 1 3.91 -46.80 -9.48
CA MET A 1 4.82 -45.64 -9.55
C MET A 1 4.11 -44.30 -9.31
N PHE A 2 2.93 -44.08 -9.90
CA PHE A 2 2.17 -42.83 -9.79
C PHE A 2 1.94 -42.32 -8.34
N LYS A 3 1.58 -43.20 -7.40
CA LYS A 3 1.38 -42.83 -5.98
C LYS A 3 2.64 -42.24 -5.31
N LYS A 4 3.83 -42.70 -5.70
CA LYS A 4 5.11 -42.18 -5.15
C LYS A 4 5.42 -40.80 -5.71
N ILE A 5 5.17 -40.60 -7.00
CA ILE A 5 5.34 -39.30 -7.66
C ILE A 5 4.40 -38.27 -7.03
N LEU A 6 3.13 -38.64 -6.82
CA LEU A 6 2.16 -37.76 -6.18
C LEU A 6 2.59 -37.34 -4.76
N LEU A 7 3.16 -38.27 -4.00
CA LEU A 7 3.65 -38.02 -2.65
C LEU A 7 4.87 -37.08 -2.66
N ILE A 8 5.82 -37.31 -3.56
CA ILE A 8 7.01 -36.46 -3.72
C ILE A 8 6.60 -35.03 -4.10
N VAL A 9 5.68 -34.90 -5.08
CA VAL A 9 5.17 -33.59 -5.50
C VAL A 9 4.43 -32.90 -4.35
N GLY A 10 3.61 -33.63 -3.60
CA GLY A 10 2.90 -33.08 -2.44
C GLY A 10 3.84 -32.54 -1.36
N VAL A 11 4.89 -33.30 -1.03
CA VAL A 11 5.92 -32.86 -0.06
C VAL A 11 6.69 -31.64 -0.59
N LEU A 12 7.01 -31.62 -1.90
CA LEU A 12 7.73 -30.51 -2.51
C LEU A 12 6.91 -29.21 -2.45
N VAL A 13 5.61 -29.28 -2.76
CA VAL A 13 4.69 -28.13 -2.67
C VAL A 13 4.58 -27.63 -1.23
N LEU A 14 4.46 -28.54 -0.26
CA LEU A 14 4.41 -28.19 1.17
C LEU A 14 5.68 -27.46 1.63
N MET A 15 6.86 -27.94 1.22
CA MET A 15 8.12 -27.24 1.53
C MET A 15 8.18 -25.87 0.88
N LEU A 16 7.76 -25.74 -0.38
CA LEU A 16 7.75 -24.46 -1.08
C LEU A 16 6.86 -23.43 -0.35
N VAL A 17 5.67 -23.86 0.09
CA VAL A 17 4.76 -23.02 0.88
C VAL A 17 5.39 -22.63 2.20
N ALA A 18 5.98 -23.57 2.94
CA ALA A 18 6.63 -23.29 4.22
C ALA A 18 7.76 -22.23 4.08
N VAL A 19 8.60 -22.36 3.05
CA VAL A 19 9.66 -21.40 2.76
C VAL A 19 9.08 -20.03 2.37
N ALA A 20 8.01 -20.00 1.57
CA ALA A 20 7.37 -18.74 1.17
C ALA A 20 6.81 -17.98 2.39
N PHE A 21 6.19 -18.68 3.35
CA PHE A 21 5.73 -18.08 4.60
C PHE A 21 6.88 -17.62 5.50
N TRP A 22 7.99 -18.37 5.54
CA TRP A 22 9.17 -17.98 6.32
C TRP A 22 9.85 -16.73 5.78
N LEU A 23 9.86 -16.54 4.46
CA LEU A 23 10.40 -15.37 3.78
C LEU A 23 9.41 -14.19 3.68
N ASP A 24 8.28 -14.24 4.40
CA ASP A 24 7.24 -13.21 4.40
C ASP A 24 6.70 -12.83 2.99
N VAL A 25 6.82 -13.74 2.03
CA VAL A 25 6.31 -13.57 0.65
C VAL A 25 4.82 -13.21 0.61
N PRO A 26 3.95 -13.78 1.46
CA PRO A 26 2.53 -13.38 1.48
C PRO A 26 2.33 -11.90 1.78
N ARG A 27 3.08 -11.34 2.74
CA ARG A 27 2.99 -9.91 3.09
C ARG A 27 3.50 -9.04 1.95
N PHE A 28 4.59 -9.45 1.30
CA PHE A 28 5.13 -8.78 0.13
C PHE A 28 4.13 -8.74 -1.04
N VAL A 29 3.50 -9.87 -1.35
CA VAL A 29 2.48 -9.96 -2.42
C VAL A 29 1.27 -9.10 -2.09
N VAL A 30 0.78 -9.13 -0.84
CA VAL A 30 -0.31 -8.25 -0.38
C VAL A 30 0.08 -6.78 -0.51
N GLY A 31 1.32 -6.42 -0.16
CA GLY A 31 1.87 -5.09 -0.38
C GLY A 31 1.79 -4.69 -1.85
N ILE A 32 2.34 -5.49 -2.76
CA ILE A 32 2.30 -5.20 -4.20
C ILE A 32 0.86 -5.09 -4.72
N LEU A 33 -0.05 -5.98 -4.31
CA LEU A 33 -1.44 -5.93 -4.77
C LEU A 33 -2.20 -4.70 -4.25
N THR A 34 -1.86 -4.24 -3.04
CA THR A 34 -2.47 -3.06 -2.42
C THR A 34 -1.90 -1.77 -3.02
N TYR A 35 -0.57 -1.64 -3.08
CA TYR A 35 0.12 -0.45 -3.56
C TYR A 35 0.16 -0.36 -5.09
N GLY A 36 0.27 -1.48 -5.79
CA GLY A 36 0.29 -1.51 -7.26
C GLY A 36 -1.01 -1.00 -7.88
N ARG A 37 -2.13 -1.04 -7.15
CA ARG A 37 -3.40 -0.43 -7.58
C ARG A 37 -3.48 1.08 -7.33
N GLN A 38 -2.64 1.62 -6.45
CA GLN A 38 -2.59 3.05 -6.09
C GLN A 38 -1.65 3.86 -7.00
N VAL A 39 -0.88 3.20 -7.88
CA VAL A 39 -0.10 3.86 -8.94
C VAL A 39 -1.03 4.27 -10.09
N ARG A 40 -1.95 5.18 -9.80
CA ARG A 40 -2.69 5.92 -10.82
C ARG A 40 -2.28 7.37 -10.69
N GLU A 41 -1.83 7.94 -11.79
CA GLU A 41 -1.57 9.38 -11.86
C GLU A 41 -2.86 10.14 -11.53
N GLY A 42 -2.75 11.13 -10.66
CA GLY A 42 -3.86 12.03 -10.37
C GLY A 42 -4.14 12.94 -11.58
N THR A 43 -5.36 13.45 -11.67
CA THR A 43 -5.79 14.36 -12.75
C THR A 43 -5.71 15.83 -12.37
N LEU A 44 -4.98 16.17 -11.29
CA LEU A 44 -4.83 17.53 -10.79
C LEU A 44 -3.94 18.37 -11.72
N LEU A 45 -4.44 19.54 -12.11
CA LEU A 45 -3.76 20.49 -12.98
C LEU A 45 -3.38 21.77 -12.21
N VAL A 46 -2.44 22.55 -12.76
CA VAL A 46 -2.05 23.84 -12.18
C VAL A 46 -3.22 24.82 -12.29
N GLY A 47 -3.64 25.37 -11.15
CA GLY A 47 -4.77 26.29 -11.05
C GLY A 47 -6.08 25.62 -10.64
N ASP A 48 -6.12 24.28 -10.55
CA ASP A 48 -7.27 23.58 -9.98
C ASP A 48 -7.45 23.94 -8.50
N PRO A 49 -8.71 23.99 -8.01
CA PRO A 49 -8.97 24.15 -6.59
C PRO A 49 -8.41 22.96 -5.82
N THR A 50 -7.92 23.24 -4.61
CA THR A 50 -7.47 22.21 -3.68
C THR A 50 -8.60 21.22 -3.39
N PRO A 51 -8.37 19.90 -3.41
CA PRO A 51 -9.39 18.93 -3.06
C PRO A 51 -9.88 19.07 -1.61
N VAL A 52 -11.19 18.98 -1.41
CA VAL A 52 -11.81 18.94 -0.07
C VAL A 52 -11.65 17.54 0.51
N VAL A 53 -10.51 17.27 1.13
CA VAL A 53 -10.18 15.99 1.75
C VAL A 53 -9.80 16.15 3.22
N PRO A 54 -10.29 15.28 4.12
CA PRO A 54 -9.83 15.24 5.51
C PRO A 54 -8.43 14.62 5.58
N VAL A 55 -7.56 15.27 6.34
CA VAL A 55 -6.22 14.80 6.67
C VAL A 55 -6.14 14.57 8.17
N TYR A 56 -5.54 13.44 8.56
CA TYR A 56 -5.33 13.08 9.95
C TYR A 56 -3.88 13.38 10.33
N GLU A 57 -3.68 14.16 11.39
CA GLU A 57 -2.37 14.35 11.99
C GLU A 57 -2.00 13.14 12.86
N LEU A 58 -0.73 12.75 12.88
CA LEU A 58 -0.27 11.68 13.79
C LEU A 58 -0.54 12.00 15.28
N ALA A 59 -0.52 13.28 15.65
CA ALA A 59 -0.62 13.72 17.03
C ALA A 59 -2.06 14.06 17.46
N ALA A 60 -3.00 14.16 16.52
CA ALA A 60 -4.37 14.57 16.79
C ALA A 60 -5.35 13.58 16.16
N ASP A 61 -6.27 13.06 16.99
CA ASP A 61 -7.31 12.12 16.56
C ASP A 61 -8.46 12.83 15.81
N THR A 62 -8.32 14.13 15.55
CA THR A 62 -9.31 14.95 14.85
C THR A 62 -8.88 15.20 13.40
N PRO A 63 -9.74 14.88 12.41
CA PRO A 63 -9.46 15.21 11.03
C PRO A 63 -9.53 16.73 10.82
N ARG A 64 -8.65 17.26 9.96
CA ARG A 64 -8.70 18.64 9.48
C ARG A 64 -8.78 18.68 7.97
N LEU A 65 -9.49 19.64 7.41
CA LEU A 65 -9.52 19.83 5.96
C LEU A 65 -8.21 20.42 5.47
N LEU A 66 -7.74 19.99 4.30
CA LEU A 66 -6.51 20.49 3.70
C LEU A 66 -6.49 22.02 3.51
N GLU A 67 -7.65 22.61 3.23
CA GLU A 67 -7.81 24.07 3.07
C GLU A 67 -7.50 24.86 4.34
N GLU A 68 -7.75 24.27 5.52
CA GLU A 68 -7.45 24.90 6.82
C GLU A 68 -5.95 25.14 7.01
N TRP A 69 -5.11 24.42 6.27
CA TRP A 69 -3.65 24.54 6.30
C TRP A 69 -3.12 25.58 5.32
N THR A 70 -3.87 25.87 4.26
CA THR A 70 -3.42 26.75 3.16
C THR A 70 -3.46 28.24 3.49
N GLY A 71 -4.25 28.68 4.47
CA GLY A 71 -4.22 30.04 5.03
C GLY A 71 -3.88 31.18 4.04
N ALA A 72 -2.94 32.06 4.42
CA ALA A 72 -2.44 33.14 3.57
C ALA A 72 -1.03 32.86 2.97
N ARG A 73 -0.54 31.62 3.08
CA ARG A 73 0.83 31.24 2.71
C ARG A 73 0.81 30.03 1.79
N PRO A 74 1.73 29.94 0.81
CA PRO A 74 1.81 28.76 -0.03
C PRO A 74 2.11 27.51 0.83
N LEU A 75 1.33 26.46 0.62
CA LEU A 75 1.49 25.15 1.25
C LEU A 75 2.18 24.20 0.25
N VAL A 76 3.21 23.50 0.70
CA VAL A 76 3.88 22.45 -0.09
C VAL A 76 3.52 21.10 0.52
N LEU A 77 2.99 20.20 -0.31
CA LEU A 77 2.61 18.84 0.10
C LEU A 77 3.60 17.83 -0.44
N ILE A 78 4.10 16.96 0.43
CA ILE A 78 4.99 15.86 0.08
C ILE A 78 4.24 14.57 0.38
N PHE A 79 3.85 13.85 -0.66
CA PHE A 79 3.19 12.55 -0.53
C PHE A 79 4.23 11.46 -0.35
N GLY A 80 4.08 10.66 0.72
CA GLY A 80 4.93 9.53 1.01
C GLY A 80 4.20 8.50 1.87
N SER A 81 4.76 7.29 1.94
CA SER A 81 4.29 6.23 2.82
C SER A 81 5.40 5.88 3.80
N PHE A 82 5.05 5.70 5.07
CA PHE A 82 5.94 5.12 6.08
C PHE A 82 5.50 3.68 6.33
N THR A 83 6.44 2.74 6.24
CA THR A 83 6.25 1.30 6.54
C THR A 83 6.94 0.95 7.84
#